data_AF-A0A2D8N8G2-F1
#
_entry.id   AF-A0A2D8N8G2-F1
#
_cell.length_a   1.000
_cell.length_b   1.000
_cell.length_c   1.000
_cell.angle_alpha   90.00
_cell.angle_beta   90.00
_cell.angle_gamma   90.00
#
_symmetry.space_group_name_H-M   'P 1'
#
loop_
_entity.id
_entity.type
_entity.pdbx_description
1 polymer ?
#
loop_
_entity_poly.entity_id
_entity_poly.type
_entity_poly.pdbx_seq_one_letter_code
_entity_poly.pdbx_strand_id
1 'polypeptide(L)' 'DDSDFNEDGGFAINPWTKVEFQNNSINIYDDIAIAMGNYFFTDLNGDRTKVEYSFVYKKNDVGELKIILHHSSLPYLK' A
#
# COMPACT_ATOMS: atom_id res chain seq x y z
N ASP A 1 11.37 16.20 -3.03
CA ASP A 1 12.15 16.57 -1.84
C ASP A 1 11.47 17.68 -1.10
N ASP A 2 10.97 17.34 0.08
CA ASP A 2 10.55 18.32 1.07
C ASP A 2 11.80 18.72 1.86
N SER A 3 12.34 19.91 1.58
CA SER A 3 13.56 20.42 2.21
C SER A 3 13.44 20.57 3.73
N ASP A 4 12.21 20.54 4.25
CA ASP A 4 11.92 20.74 5.68
C ASP A 4 12.06 19.43 6.48
N PHE A 5 12.14 18.27 5.83
CA PHE A 5 12.21 16.95 6.48
C PHE A 5 13.32 16.05 5.89
N ASN A 6 14.58 16.49 5.97
CA ASN A 6 15.74 15.74 5.43
C ASN A 6 15.96 14.35 6.05
N GLU A 7 15.30 14.04 7.18
CA GLU A 7 15.34 12.74 7.85
C GLU A 7 14.27 11.75 7.33
N ASP A 8 13.31 12.22 6.54
CA ASP A 8 12.30 11.34 5.94
C ASP A 8 12.96 10.46 4.87
N GLY A 9 13.44 9.30 5.30
CA GLY A 9 13.85 8.19 4.44
C GLY A 9 12.70 7.21 4.18
N GLY A 10 11.45 7.64 4.38
CA GLY A 10 10.27 6.80 4.28
C GLY A 10 10.15 6.15 2.91
N PHE A 11 9.78 4.86 2.86
CA PHE A 11 9.72 4.14 1.58
C PHE A 11 8.76 4.79 0.56
N ALA A 12 7.76 5.53 1.03
CA ALA A 12 6.75 6.18 0.20
C ALA A 12 7.33 7.30 -0.69
N ILE A 13 8.44 7.91 -0.31
CA ILE A 13 9.05 9.03 -1.06
C ILE A 13 10.07 8.58 -2.12
N ASN A 14 10.46 7.30 -2.11
CA ASN A 14 11.40 6.76 -3.08
C ASN A 14 10.84 6.79 -4.51
N PRO A 15 11.68 7.02 -5.53
CA PRO A 15 11.26 6.97 -6.92
C PRO A 15 11.03 5.51 -7.37
N TRP A 16 9.78 5.17 -7.64
CA TRP A 16 9.39 3.82 -8.04
C TRP A 16 9.00 3.78 -9.51
N THR A 17 9.50 2.78 -10.23
CA THR A 17 9.23 2.57 -11.67
C THR A 17 8.09 1.59 -11.92
N LYS A 18 7.84 0.67 -10.97
CA LYS A 18 6.83 -0.37 -11.08
C LYS A 18 6.28 -0.75 -9.71
N VAL A 19 5.00 -1.06 -9.65
CA VAL A 19 4.34 -1.65 -8.47
C VAL A 19 3.57 -2.89 -8.91
N GLU A 20 3.81 -4.02 -8.24
CA GLU A 20 3.11 -5.29 -8.48
C GLU A 20 2.36 -5.73 -7.23
N PHE A 21 1.06 -5.94 -7.33
CA PHE A 21 0.23 -6.40 -6.22
C PHE A 21 0.16 -7.92 -6.17
N GLN A 22 0.42 -8.48 -5.00
CA GLN A 22 0.14 -9.86 -4.64
C GLN A 22 -0.92 -9.86 -3.54
N ASN A 23 -2.18 -10.03 -3.94
CA ASN A 23 -3.29 -10.14 -3.01
C ASN A 23 -3.26 -11.50 -2.30
N ASN A 24 -3.31 -11.49 -0.97
CA ASN A 24 -3.36 -12.70 -0.17
C ASN A 24 -4.80 -13.04 0.23
N SER A 25 -5.61 -12.04 0.55
CA SER A 25 -7.00 -12.24 0.94
C SER A 25 -7.86 -11.00 0.67
N ILE A 26 -9.14 -11.24 0.39
CA ILE A 26 -10.20 -10.24 0.40
C ILE A 26 -11.28 -10.75 1.33
N ASN A 27 -11.59 -9.99 2.38
CA ASN A 27 -12.66 -10.30 3.34
C ASN A 27 -13.75 -9.24 3.19
N ILE A 28 -15.01 -9.65 3.01
CA ILE A 28 -16.15 -8.76 2.81
C ILE A 28 -17.10 -8.89 4.00
N TYR A 29 -17.43 -7.77 4.61
CA TYR A 29 -18.37 -7.64 5.73
C TYR A 29 -19.37 -6.53 5.38
N ASP A 30 -20.59 -6.90 5.00
CA ASP A 30 -21.63 -5.97 4.55
C ASP A 30 -21.14 -5.00 3.45
N ASP A 31 -21.02 -3.72 3.78
CA ASP A 31 -20.56 -2.65 2.90
C ASP A 31 -19.05 -2.38 2.98
N ILE A 32 -18.31 -3.18 3.77
CA ILE A 32 -16.86 -3.10 3.94
C ILE A 32 -16.15 -4.25 3.23
N ALA A 33 -15.09 -3.92 2.47
CA ALA A 33 -14.17 -4.90 1.90
C ALA A 33 -12.74 -4.62 2.36
N ILE A 34 -12.07 -5.63 2.90
CA ILE A 34 -10.69 -5.55 3.40
C ILE A 34 -9.81 -6.38 2.48
N ALA A 35 -8.91 -5.72 1.74
CA ALA A 35 -7.92 -6.36 0.90
C ALA A 35 -6.54 -6.26 1.55
N MET A 36 -5.90 -7.42 1.76
CA MET A 36 -4.59 -7.51 2.40
C MET A 36 -3.66 -8.34 1.54
N GLY A 37 -2.38 -7.99 1.58
CA GLY A 37 -1.35 -8.74 0.87
C GLY A 37 -0.03 -8.01 0.88
N ASN A 38 0.75 -8.30 -0.15
CA ASN A 38 2.05 -7.68 -0.36
C ASN A 38 2.04 -6.98 -1.70
N TYR A 39 2.78 -5.89 -1.79
CA TYR A 39 3.14 -5.33 -3.08
C TYR A 39 4.66 -5.27 -3.21
N PHE A 40 5.13 -5.28 -4.46
CA PHE A 40 6.54 -5.25 -4.79
C PHE A 40 6.82 -4.01 -5.60
N PHE A 41 7.68 -3.16 -5.06
CA PHE A 41 8.07 -1.88 -5.63
C PHE A 41 9.43 -2.06 -6.30
N THR A 42 9.53 -1.68 -7.57
CA THR A 42 10.79 -1.68 -8.31
C THR A 42 11.33 -0.26 -8.37
N ASP A 43 12.58 -0.07 -7.95
CA ASP A 43 13.26 1.22 -8.00
C ASP A 43 13.82 1.54 -9.40
N LEU A 44 14.62 2.59 -9.51
CA LEU A 44 15.29 2.98 -10.77
C LEU A 44 16.42 2.04 -11.17
N ASN A 45 16.98 1.26 -10.24
CA ASN A 45 18.04 0.29 -10.47
C ASN A 45 17.51 -1.10 -10.84
N GLY A 46 16.20 -1.33 -10.69
CA GLY A 46 15.55 -2.61 -10.91
C GLY A 46 15.41 -3.47 -9.64
N ASP A 47 15.83 -2.95 -8.48
CA ASP A 47 15.74 -3.64 -7.20
C ASP A 47 14.29 -3.69 -6.72
N ARG A 48 13.89 -4.85 -6.16
CA ARG A 48 12.52 -5.10 -5.71
C ARG A 48 12.42 -5.04 -4.19
N THR A 49 11.62 -4.10 -3.70
CA THR A 49 11.27 -3.98 -2.29
C THR A 49 9.89 -4.57 -2.03
N LYS A 50 9.81 -5.53 -1.11
CA LYS A 50 8.55 -6.10 -0.63
C LYS A 50 7.99 -5.21 0.48
N VAL A 51 6.70 -4.91 0.44
CA VAL A 51 5.99 -4.13 1.45
C VAL A 51 4.61 -4.75 1.66
N GLU A 52 4.14 -4.72 2.91
CA GLU A 52 2.83 -5.24 3.31
C GLU A 52 1.77 -4.15 3.17
N TYR A 53 0.58 -4.50 2.70
CA TYR A 53 -0.52 -3.55 2.54
C TYR A 53 -1.82 -4.05 3.15
N SER A 54 -2.63 -3.09 3.59
CA SER A 54 -4.04 -3.28 3.94
C SER A 54 -4.86 -2.11 3.40
N PHE A 55 -5.81 -2.42 2.52
CA PHE A 55 -6.83 -1.48 2.06
C PHE A 55 -8.17 -1.86 2.65
N VAL A 56 -8.86 -0.88 3.22
CA VAL A 56 -10.28 -1.02 3.60
C VAL A 56 -11.08 -0.13 2.69
N TYR A 57 -12.02 -0.74 1.98
CA TYR A 57 -12.98 -0.09 1.12
C TYR A 57 -14.34 -0.06 1.82
N LYS A 58 -15.05 1.06 1.70
CA LYS A 58 -16.46 1.17 2.06
C LYS A 58 -17.28 1.47 0.81
N LYS A 59 -18.37 0.72 0.62
CA LYS A 59 -19.38 1.00 -0.40
C LYS A 59 -20.32 2.08 0.13
N ASN A 60 -20.47 3.19 -0.60
CA ASN A 60 -21.41 4.23 -0.25
C ASN A 60 -22.84 3.90 -0.73
N ASP A 61 -23.82 4.72 -0.34
CA ASP A 61 -25.25 4.51 -0.65
C ASP A 61 -25.56 4.54 -2.16
N VAL A 62 -24.72 5.19 -2.96
CA VAL A 62 -24.82 5.22 -4.43
C VAL A 62 -24.06 4.09 -5.11
N GLY A 63 -23.47 3.18 -4.33
CA GLY A 63 -22.86 1.94 -4.80
C GLY A 63 -21.38 2.01 -5.17
N GLU A 64 -20.70 3.13 -4.91
CA GLU A 64 -19.28 3.32 -5.19
C GLU A 64 -18.40 2.82 -4.04
N LEU A 65 -17.27 2.19 -4.36
CA LEU A 65 -16.25 1.83 -3.38
C LEU A 65 -15.28 3.00 -3.15
N LYS A 66 -15.06 3.37 -1.90
CA LYS A 66 -14.06 4.38 -1.49
C LYS A 66 -13.06 3.75 -0.52
N ILE A 67 -11.79 4.10 -0.63
CA ILE A 67 -10.77 3.72 0.35
C ILE A 67 -11.00 4.57 1.61
N ILE A 68 -11.27 3.91 2.74
CA ILE A 68 -11.42 4.56 4.05
C ILE A 68 -10.23 4.31 4.97
N LEU A 69 -9.38 3.33 4.63
CA LEU A 69 -8.10 3.10 5.30
C LEU A 69 -7.10 2.53 4.29
N HIS A 70 -5.88 3.05 4.34
CA HIS A 70 -4.72 2.53 3.63
C HIS A 70 -3.57 2.46 4.64
N HIS A 71 -3.12 1.25 4.94
CA HIS A 71 -1.94 1.02 5.76
C HIS A 71 -0.90 0.26 4.94
N SER A 72 0.35 0.71 5.04
CA SER A 72 1.47 0.14 4.32
C SER A 72 2.73 0.17 5.18
N SER A 73 3.47 -0.93 5.22
CA SER A 73 4.65 -1.07 6.07
C SER A 73 5.71 -1.96 5.45
N LEU A 74 6.98 -1.55 5.58
CA LEU A 74 8.09 -2.44 5.29
C LEU A 74 8.06 -3.65 6.25
N PRO A 75 8.36 -4.86 5.78
CA PRO A 75 8.46 -6.03 6.64
C PRO A 75 9.50 -5.79 7.73
N TYR A 76 9.18 -6.18 8.96
CA TYR A 76 10.14 -6.12 10.05
C TYR A 76 11.30 -7.10 9.80
N LEU A 77 12.51 -6.57 9.66
CA LEU A 77 13.74 -7.36 9.64
C LEU A 77 14.21 -7.51 11.10
N LYS A 78 14.19 -8.74 11.60
CA LYS A 78 14.67 -9.06 12.96
C LYS A 78 16.18 -9.19 12.99
#